data_AF-A0A7C7H780-F1
#
_entry.id   AF-A0A7C7H780-F1
#
_cell.length_a   1.000
_cell.length_b   1.000
_cell.length_c   1.000
_cell.angle_alpha   90.00
_cell.angle_beta   90.00
_cell.angle_gamma   90.00
#
_symmetry.space_group_name_H-M   'P 1'
#
loop_
_entity.id
_entity.type
_entity.pdbx_description
1 polymer ?
#
loop_
_entity_poly.entity_id
_entity_poly.type
_entity_poly.pdbx_seq_one_letter_code
_entity_poly.pdbx_strand_id
1 'polypeptide(L)'
;MRLLLIVLLSLSACSTSQDSAPPNILFILADDLGYGDVGCFGQQHIKTPNLDKLAAQGMKMTRHYSGSPVCAPSRCVLLTGKHTGHSYIRDNDEMNERGDVWTDPALEGQRPLLESEITMGEVFQDAGYTTSFIGKWGLGWTGTEGDPNEQGFEHFFGYICQRVAHNYYPDHLHRNQQKISINPDGNEVDYSPDLMVGEALNFLDNTKGKPFMMIYATPVPHLALQVPQDSLDEYIGAFDETPYDGSSGYRPHHAPRAAYAAMITRMDRD
;
A
#
# COMPACT_ATOMS: atom_id res chain seq x y z
N MET A 1 -22.13 2.79 77.33
CA MET A 1 -22.21 1.83 76.22
C MET A 1 -22.36 2.63 74.92
N ARG A 2 -21.25 3.04 74.29
CA ARG A 2 -21.25 3.84 73.05
C ARG A 2 -21.02 2.87 71.88
N LEU A 3 -22.01 2.77 70.99
CA LEU A 3 -21.99 1.90 69.82
C LEU A 3 -21.01 2.46 68.78
N LEU A 4 -19.98 1.69 68.45
CA LEU A 4 -19.02 1.98 67.40
C LEU A 4 -19.65 1.54 66.06
N LEU A 5 -20.05 2.48 65.20
CA LEU A 5 -20.57 2.17 63.87
C LEU A 5 -19.36 2.04 62.92
N ILE A 6 -18.94 0.81 62.65
CA ILE A 6 -17.92 0.50 61.65
C ILE A 6 -18.61 0.54 60.29
N VAL A 7 -18.38 1.61 59.53
CA VAL A 7 -18.74 1.67 58.11
C VAL A 7 -17.71 0.86 57.33
N LEU A 8 -18.05 -0.38 56.97
CA LEU A 8 -17.31 -1.13 55.96
C LEU A 8 -17.51 -0.43 54.61
N LEU A 9 -16.53 0.36 54.17
CA LEU A 9 -16.40 0.70 52.76
C LEU A 9 -16.15 -0.61 52.00
N SER A 10 -17.17 -1.07 51.28
CA SER A 10 -17.03 -2.08 50.24
C SER A 10 -16.15 -1.46 49.16
N LEU A 11 -14.87 -1.82 49.16
CA LEU A 11 -14.01 -1.70 47.99
C LEU A 11 -14.63 -2.59 46.90
N SER A 12 -15.58 -2.03 46.15
CA SER A 12 -15.89 -2.52 44.81
C SER A 12 -14.60 -2.40 44.03
N ALA A 13 -13.87 -3.51 43.95
CA ALA A 13 -12.79 -3.67 43.01
C ALA A 13 -13.36 -3.25 41.66
N CYS A 14 -12.88 -2.13 41.12
CA CYS A 14 -12.90 -1.92 39.68
C CYS A 14 -12.30 -3.19 39.10
N SER A 15 -13.13 -4.04 38.53
CA SER A 15 -12.65 -5.07 37.62
C SER A 15 -11.85 -4.31 36.59
N THR A 16 -10.53 -4.42 36.68
CA THR A 16 -9.62 -3.98 35.63
C THR A 16 -10.22 -4.53 34.36
N SER A 17 -10.67 -3.62 33.49
CA SER A 17 -11.03 -3.94 32.11
C SER A 17 -10.00 -4.96 31.66
N GLN A 18 -10.46 -6.16 31.33
CA GLN A 18 -9.65 -7.17 30.69
C GLN A 18 -8.94 -6.44 29.55
N ASP A 19 -7.61 -6.29 29.63
CA ASP A 19 -6.82 -5.60 28.60
C ASP A 19 -7.19 -6.27 27.29
N SER A 20 -8.09 -5.63 26.54
CA SER A 20 -8.53 -6.17 25.27
C SER A 20 -7.29 -6.17 24.40
N ALA A 21 -6.92 -7.33 23.88
CA ALA A 21 -5.76 -7.44 23.02
C ALA A 21 -5.79 -6.30 21.99
N PRO A 22 -4.68 -5.56 21.81
CA PRO A 22 -4.64 -4.46 20.86
C PRO A 22 -5.12 -4.93 19.48
N PRO A 23 -5.90 -4.11 18.76
CA PRO A 23 -6.46 -4.52 17.49
C PRO A 23 -5.35 -4.64 16.44
N ASN A 24 -5.54 -5.54 15.48
CA ASN A 24 -4.75 -5.55 14.26
C ASN A 24 -5.17 -4.38 13.36
N ILE A 25 -4.20 -3.79 12.67
CA ILE A 25 -4.41 -2.69 11.73
C ILE A 25 -3.97 -3.13 10.35
N LEU A 26 -4.89 -3.09 9.38
CA LEU A 26 -4.60 -3.28 7.95
C LEU A 26 -5.02 -2.01 7.20
N PHE A 27 -4.06 -1.35 6.56
CA PHE A 27 -4.28 -0.19 5.71
C PHE A 27 -4.06 -0.59 4.25
N ILE A 28 -5.13 -0.64 3.46
CA ILE A 28 -5.06 -0.92 2.02
C ILE A 28 -5.02 0.40 1.26
N LEU A 29 -3.95 0.61 0.48
CA LEU A 29 -3.72 1.81 -0.33
C LEU A 29 -3.59 1.44 -1.81
N ALA A 30 -4.59 1.80 -2.61
CA ALA A 30 -4.54 1.69 -4.06
C ALA A 30 -3.88 2.92 -4.69
N ASP A 31 -3.24 2.76 -5.85
CA ASP A 31 -2.50 3.82 -6.54
C ASP A 31 -3.22 4.25 -7.82
N ASP A 32 -3.58 5.53 -7.93
CA ASP A 32 -4.41 6.10 -9.00
C ASP A 32 -5.82 5.48 -9.16
N LEU A 33 -6.40 4.99 -8.06
CA LEU A 33 -7.81 4.56 -8.04
C LEU A 33 -8.73 5.79 -8.00
N GLY A 34 -9.54 5.96 -9.04
CA GLY A 34 -10.47 7.08 -9.14
C GLY A 34 -11.67 6.95 -8.19
N TYR A 35 -12.20 8.10 -7.78
CA TYR A 35 -13.37 8.17 -6.88
C TYR A 35 -14.60 7.44 -7.46
N GLY A 36 -14.73 7.42 -8.78
CA GLY A 36 -15.84 6.80 -9.51
C GLY A 36 -15.58 5.36 -9.93
N ASP A 37 -14.52 4.70 -9.46
CA ASP A 37 -14.12 3.38 -9.95
C ASP A 37 -14.58 2.22 -9.07
N VAL A 38 -15.23 2.51 -7.94
CA VAL A 38 -15.69 1.50 -6.96
C VAL A 38 -17.21 1.57 -6.80
N GLY A 39 -17.86 0.41 -6.76
CA GLY A 39 -19.32 0.27 -6.73
C GLY A 39 -19.98 1.04 -5.57
N CYS A 40 -19.36 1.03 -4.39
CA CYS A 40 -19.87 1.71 -3.20
C CYS A 40 -19.90 3.25 -3.30
N PHE A 41 -19.28 3.84 -4.34
CA PHE A 41 -19.34 5.25 -4.72
C PHE A 41 -20.16 5.50 -6.01
N GLY A 42 -20.82 4.49 -6.56
CA GLY A 42 -21.77 4.60 -7.66
C GLY A 42 -21.32 4.02 -9.00
N GLN A 43 -20.11 3.45 -9.09
CA GLN A 43 -19.66 2.73 -10.30
C GLN A 43 -20.61 1.56 -10.65
N GLN A 44 -20.85 1.33 -11.94
CA GLN A 44 -21.76 0.30 -12.46
C GLN A 44 -21.09 -0.71 -13.41
N HIS A 45 -19.91 -0.38 -13.95
CA HIS A 45 -19.22 -1.17 -14.97
C HIS A 45 -18.11 -2.05 -14.41
N ILE A 46 -17.42 -1.59 -13.36
CA ILE A 46 -16.30 -2.30 -12.73
C ILE A 46 -16.84 -3.08 -11.53
N LYS A 47 -16.56 -4.38 -11.46
CA LYS A 47 -16.99 -5.26 -10.37
C LYS A 47 -16.08 -5.06 -9.15
N THR A 48 -16.64 -4.57 -8.04
CA THR A 48 -15.93 -4.46 -6.75
C THR A 48 -16.73 -5.03 -5.56
N PRO A 49 -17.25 -6.27 -5.64
CA PRO A 49 -18.14 -6.81 -4.61
C PRO A 49 -17.52 -6.90 -3.20
N ASN A 50 -16.21 -7.11 -3.07
CA ASN A 50 -15.56 -7.23 -1.75
C ASN A 50 -15.38 -5.87 -1.08
N LEU A 51 -14.94 -4.85 -1.82
CA LEU A 51 -14.90 -3.47 -1.34
C LEU A 51 -16.30 -2.94 -1.03
N ASP A 52 -17.30 -3.29 -1.83
CA ASP A 52 -18.70 -2.93 -1.58
C ASP A 52 -19.22 -3.56 -0.28
N LYS A 53 -18.87 -4.83 -0.04
CA LYS A 53 -19.20 -5.52 1.21
C LYS A 53 -18.48 -4.89 2.40
N LEU A 54 -17.19 -4.57 2.28
CA LEU A 54 -16.42 -3.88 3.33
C LEU A 54 -17.08 -2.54 3.68
N ALA A 55 -17.47 -1.77 2.67
CA ALA A 55 -18.14 -0.49 2.85
C ALA A 55 -19.53 -0.63 3.49
N ALA A 56 -20.29 -1.68 3.14
CA ALA A 56 -21.61 -1.96 3.71
C ALA A 56 -21.55 -2.43 5.17
N GLN A 57 -20.45 -3.06 5.57
CA GLN A 57 -20.21 -3.55 6.94
C GLN A 57 -19.40 -2.57 7.80
N GLY A 58 -18.87 -1.51 7.19
CA GLY A 58 -18.02 -0.52 7.83
C GLY A 58 -18.56 0.91 7.69
N MET A 59 -17.62 1.84 7.50
CA MET A 59 -17.91 3.27 7.36
C MET A 59 -17.31 3.80 6.05
N LYS A 60 -18.09 4.59 5.31
CA LYS A 60 -17.62 5.32 4.14
C LYS A 60 -17.30 6.77 4.48
N MET A 61 -16.15 7.26 4.06
CA MET A 61 -15.80 8.67 4.12
C MET A 61 -15.93 9.30 2.73
N THR A 62 -16.98 10.09 2.50
CA THR A 62 -17.24 10.73 1.19
C THR A 62 -16.45 12.02 0.97
N ARG A 63 -15.72 12.47 2.00
CA ARG A 63 -14.84 13.66 1.99
C ARG A 63 -13.49 13.32 2.63
N HIS A 64 -12.88 12.24 2.14
CA HIS A 64 -11.52 11.85 2.50
C HIS A 64 -10.55 12.40 1.44
N TYR A 65 -9.51 13.11 1.88
CA TYR A 65 -8.55 13.76 0.99
C TYR A 65 -7.18 13.15 1.22
N SER A 66 -6.49 12.80 0.13
CA SER A 66 -5.09 12.42 0.19
C SER A 66 -4.23 13.57 0.68
N GLY A 67 -3.07 13.26 1.23
CA GLY A 67 -2.13 14.29 1.70
C GLY A 67 -1.60 15.18 0.58
N SER A 68 -1.55 14.65 -0.65
CA SER A 68 -1.12 15.35 -1.86
C SER A 68 -1.78 14.71 -3.09
N PRO A 69 -1.92 15.41 -4.23
CA PRO A 69 -2.41 14.82 -5.48
C PRO A 69 -1.39 13.91 -6.20
N VAL A 70 -0.21 13.66 -5.62
CA VAL A 70 0.85 12.82 -6.23
C VAL A 70 1.49 11.86 -5.23
N CYS A 71 2.05 10.76 -5.74
CA CYS A 71 2.54 9.58 -5.02
C CYS A 71 3.41 9.86 -3.77
N ALA A 72 4.68 10.26 -3.95
CA ALA A 72 5.65 10.35 -2.86
C ALA A 72 5.21 11.33 -1.76
N PRO A 73 4.74 12.55 -2.10
CA PRO A 73 4.25 13.49 -1.09
C PRO A 73 3.03 12.98 -0.34
N SER A 74 2.10 12.30 -1.02
CA SER A 74 0.91 11.70 -0.36
C SER A 74 1.31 10.61 0.62
N ARG A 75 2.26 9.74 0.24
CA ARG A 75 2.80 8.68 1.10
C ARG A 75 3.60 9.25 2.28
N CYS A 76 4.38 10.31 2.05
CA CYS A 76 5.10 11.02 3.12
C CYS A 76 4.13 11.61 4.15
N VAL A 77 3.05 12.27 3.71
CA VAL A 77 2.00 12.79 4.60
C VAL A 77 1.32 11.66 5.37
N LEU A 78 0.98 10.55 4.68
CA LEU A 78 0.37 9.38 5.32
C LEU A 78 1.26 8.86 6.45
N LEU A 79 2.54 8.59 6.17
CA LEU A 79 3.46 7.96 7.12
C LEU A 79 3.84 8.88 8.28
N THR A 80 4.07 10.17 8.03
CA THR A 80 4.57 11.11 9.05
C THR A 80 3.45 11.84 9.80
N GLY A 81 2.22 11.80 9.28
CA GLY A 81 1.10 12.62 9.78
C GLY A 81 1.27 14.13 9.58
N LYS A 82 2.32 14.57 8.86
CA LYS A 82 2.58 15.99 8.60
C LYS A 82 1.78 16.47 7.39
N HIS A 83 1.24 17.68 7.47
CA HIS A 83 0.72 18.37 6.27
C HIS A 83 1.86 18.64 5.27
N THR A 84 1.59 18.67 3.97
CA THR A 84 2.62 18.82 2.91
C THR A 84 3.49 20.07 3.05
N GLY A 85 2.95 21.14 3.64
CA GLY A 85 3.72 22.35 3.98
C GLY A 85 4.83 22.14 5.03
N HIS A 86 4.80 21.03 5.77
CA HIS A 86 5.78 20.65 6.78
C HIS A 86 6.46 19.30 6.48
N SER A 87 5.94 18.50 5.55
CA SER A 87 6.58 17.25 5.13
C SER A 87 7.92 17.52 4.44
N TYR A 88 8.87 16.59 4.57
CA TYR A 88 10.17 16.69 3.92
C TYR A 88 10.08 16.44 2.41
N ILE A 89 9.36 15.39 2.01
CA ILE A 89 9.13 15.05 0.60
C ILE A 89 7.87 15.80 0.12
N ARG A 90 8.03 16.59 -0.96
CA ARG A 90 6.99 17.47 -1.51
C ARG A 90 6.79 17.36 -3.01
N ASP A 91 7.61 16.57 -3.69
CA ASP A 91 7.45 16.22 -5.09
C ASP A 91 7.77 14.74 -5.32
N ASN A 92 7.43 14.23 -6.51
CA ASN A 92 7.94 12.96 -7.01
C ASN A 92 9.32 13.20 -7.63
N ASP A 93 10.35 13.24 -6.78
CA ASP A 93 11.72 13.51 -7.22
C ASP A 93 12.74 12.50 -6.68
N GLU A 94 13.85 12.41 -7.39
CA GLU A 94 15.04 11.67 -6.99
C GLU A 94 16.13 12.61 -6.46
N MET A 95 17.20 12.04 -5.91
CA MET A 95 18.41 12.81 -5.57
C MET A 95 19.29 12.98 -6.80
N ASN A 96 19.46 14.22 -7.28
CA ASN A 96 20.28 14.54 -8.45
C ASN A 96 21.72 14.00 -8.33
N GLU A 97 22.27 13.97 -7.11
CA GLU A 97 23.62 13.47 -6.81
C GLU A 97 23.79 11.98 -7.07
N ARG A 98 22.68 11.22 -7.12
CA ARG A 98 22.67 9.78 -7.42
C ARG A 98 22.83 9.50 -8.92
N GLY A 99 22.53 10.48 -9.77
CA GLY A 99 22.46 10.32 -11.22
C GLY A 99 21.02 10.22 -11.73
N ASP A 100 20.90 10.01 -13.04
CA ASP A 100 19.59 9.94 -13.71
C ASP A 100 18.96 8.55 -13.51
N VAL A 101 18.14 8.45 -12.46
CA VAL A 101 17.42 7.22 -12.10
C VAL A 101 16.48 6.75 -13.22
N TRP A 102 16.04 7.64 -14.11
CA TRP A 102 15.10 7.28 -15.18
C TRP A 102 15.76 6.59 -16.37
N THR A 103 17.05 6.84 -16.60
CA THR A 103 17.80 6.25 -17.72
C THR A 103 18.81 5.19 -17.29
N ASP A 104 19.29 5.22 -16.04
CA ASP A 104 20.19 4.20 -15.52
C ASP A 104 19.44 3.10 -14.74
N PRO A 105 19.34 1.87 -15.30
CA PRO A 105 18.68 0.76 -14.62
C PRO A 105 19.41 0.27 -13.36
N ALA A 106 20.67 0.66 -13.15
CA ALA A 106 21.40 0.35 -11.92
C ALA A 106 20.97 1.23 -10.73
N LEU A 107 20.26 2.33 -10.99
CA LEU A 107 19.79 3.27 -9.98
C LEU A 107 18.30 3.06 -9.67
N GLU A 108 17.96 3.04 -8.39
CA GLU A 108 16.59 2.85 -7.89
C GLU A 108 16.26 3.76 -6.71
N GLY A 109 14.96 3.96 -6.49
CA GLY A 109 14.39 4.72 -5.39
C GLY A 109 14.23 6.20 -5.68
N GLN A 110 13.50 6.86 -4.79
CA GLN A 110 13.21 8.30 -4.83
C GLN A 110 13.98 9.01 -3.72
N ARG A 111 13.79 10.33 -3.58
CA ARG A 111 14.28 11.09 -2.43
C ARG A 111 13.95 10.34 -1.13
N PRO A 112 14.95 10.04 -0.29
CA PRO A 112 14.73 9.25 0.91
C PRO A 112 14.02 10.08 1.98
N LEU A 113 13.17 9.44 2.77
CA LEU A 113 12.85 9.96 4.10
C LEU A 113 14.13 10.12 4.91
N LEU A 114 14.14 11.11 5.79
CA LEU A 114 15.24 11.30 6.74
C LEU A 114 14.98 10.46 7.99
N GLU A 115 16.03 10.07 8.70
CA GLU A 115 15.93 9.41 10.01
C GLU A 115 15.11 10.25 11.00
N SER A 116 15.17 11.59 10.91
CA SER A 116 14.39 12.48 11.77
C SER A 116 12.88 12.54 11.46
N GLU A 117 12.43 11.95 10.36
CA GLU A 117 11.02 11.90 9.96
C GLU A 117 10.33 10.69 10.58
N ILE A 118 9.91 10.80 11.84
CA ILE A 118 9.21 9.70 12.54
C ILE A 118 7.95 9.29 11.79
N THR A 119 7.88 8.03 11.41
CA THR A 119 6.77 7.42 10.68
C THR A 119 5.83 6.65 11.61
N MET A 120 4.62 6.38 11.12
CA MET A 120 3.69 5.49 11.80
C MET A 120 4.27 4.08 11.99
N GLY A 121 5.18 3.63 11.12
CA GLY A 121 5.87 2.34 11.26
C GLY A 121 6.60 2.27 12.60
N GLU A 122 7.46 3.25 12.87
CA GLU A 122 8.20 3.35 14.13
C GLU A 122 7.26 3.49 15.34
N VAL A 123 6.23 4.32 15.22
CA VAL A 123 5.24 4.51 16.30
C VAL A 123 4.51 3.19 16.65
N PHE A 124 4.14 2.39 15.65
CA PHE A 124 3.50 1.10 15.90
C PHE A 124 4.49 0.06 16.43
N GLN A 125 5.72 0.06 15.92
CA GLN A 125 6.78 -0.82 16.40
C GLN A 125 7.07 -0.56 17.88
N ASP A 126 7.22 0.71 18.29
CA ASP A 126 7.40 1.11 19.70
C ASP A 126 6.21 0.69 20.59
N ALA A 127 5.01 0.63 20.02
CA ALA A 127 3.81 0.14 20.69
C ALA A 127 3.71 -1.40 20.75
N GLY A 128 4.71 -2.14 20.25
CA GLY A 128 4.79 -3.59 20.30
C GLY A 128 4.06 -4.32 19.18
N TYR A 129 3.74 -3.62 18.08
CA TYR A 129 3.15 -4.24 16.89
C TYR A 129 4.23 -4.87 16.00
N THR A 130 3.92 -6.01 15.39
CA THR A 130 4.68 -6.49 14.24
C THR A 130 4.28 -5.69 13.01
N THR A 131 5.23 -4.97 12.40
CA THR A 131 4.96 -4.02 11.31
C THR A 131 5.34 -4.57 9.94
N SER A 132 4.50 -4.30 8.94
CA SER A 132 4.77 -4.69 7.57
C SER A 132 4.32 -3.65 6.55
N PHE A 133 5.11 -3.51 5.48
CA PHE A 133 4.76 -2.73 4.31
C PHE A 133 4.89 -3.61 3.06
N ILE A 134 3.79 -3.84 2.35
CA ILE A 134 3.78 -4.68 1.15
C ILE A 134 3.27 -3.83 0.00
N GLY A 135 4.06 -3.68 -1.06
CA GLY A 135 3.69 -2.94 -2.26
C GLY A 135 4.68 -1.85 -2.66
N LYS A 136 4.17 -0.73 -3.16
CA LYS A 136 4.99 0.40 -3.68
C LYS A 136 5.42 1.31 -2.54
N TRP A 137 6.72 1.46 -2.34
CA TRP A 137 7.31 2.35 -1.33
C TRP A 137 7.54 3.76 -1.88
N GLY A 138 8.65 3.97 -2.61
CA GLY A 138 8.92 5.23 -3.29
C GLY A 138 9.36 6.40 -2.41
N LEU A 139 9.97 6.13 -1.26
CA LEU A 139 10.42 7.13 -0.28
C LEU A 139 11.87 6.89 0.17
N GLY A 140 12.70 6.42 -0.74
CA GLY A 140 14.11 6.07 -0.51
C GLY A 140 14.54 4.86 -1.32
N TRP A 141 15.74 4.37 -1.02
CA TRP A 141 16.26 3.12 -1.56
C TRP A 141 16.98 2.29 -0.49
N THR A 142 17.26 1.04 -0.83
CA THR A 142 17.94 0.11 0.08
C THR A 142 19.28 0.66 0.56
N GLY A 143 19.46 0.72 1.88
CA GLY A 143 20.66 1.27 2.51
C GLY A 143 20.68 2.79 2.68
N THR A 144 19.54 3.47 2.53
CA THR A 144 19.34 4.83 3.05
C THR A 144 18.50 4.82 4.30
N GLU A 145 18.50 5.94 5.01
CA GLU A 145 17.53 6.21 6.08
C GLU A 145 16.08 6.03 5.60
N GLY A 146 15.78 6.27 4.33
CA GLY A 146 14.45 6.09 3.74
C GLY A 146 14.12 4.65 3.30
N ASP A 147 14.96 3.66 3.61
CA ASP A 147 14.62 2.24 3.43
C ASP A 147 13.42 1.87 4.33
N PRO A 148 12.40 1.12 3.85
CA PRO A 148 11.28 0.70 4.69
C PRO A 148 11.70 0.08 6.03
N ASN A 149 12.78 -0.71 6.05
CA ASN A 149 13.26 -1.38 7.26
C ASN A 149 13.92 -0.41 8.26
N GLU A 150 14.36 0.76 7.82
CA GLU A 150 14.88 1.84 8.68
C GLU A 150 13.76 2.82 9.09
N GLN A 151 12.54 2.62 8.57
CA GLN A 151 11.36 3.45 8.82
C GLN A 151 10.27 2.67 9.58
N GLY A 152 10.71 1.75 10.46
CA GLY A 152 9.86 1.02 11.38
C GLY A 152 8.98 -0.07 10.75
N PHE A 153 9.30 -0.56 9.55
CA PHE A 153 8.66 -1.74 8.96
C PHE A 153 9.58 -2.96 9.01
N GLU A 154 9.31 -3.89 9.94
CA GLU A 154 10.11 -5.11 10.11
C GLU A 154 10.09 -6.02 8.88
N HIS A 155 8.95 -6.03 8.17
CA HIS A 155 8.77 -6.81 6.96
C HIS A 155 8.36 -5.94 5.78
N PHE A 156 9.21 -5.87 4.76
CA PHE A 156 8.92 -5.24 3.48
C PHE A 156 8.89 -6.25 2.34
N PHE A 157 7.92 -6.12 1.43
CA PHE A 157 7.93 -6.81 0.15
C PHE A 157 7.32 -5.96 -0.95
N GLY A 158 8.06 -5.69 -2.03
CA GLY A 158 7.51 -5.01 -3.20
C GLY A 158 8.50 -4.08 -3.90
N TYR A 159 7.99 -2.95 -4.37
CA TYR A 159 8.77 -1.98 -5.14
C TYR A 159 9.38 -0.92 -4.24
N ILE A 160 10.71 -0.87 -4.21
CA ILE A 160 11.43 0.28 -3.63
C ILE A 160 11.26 1.51 -4.52
N CYS A 161 11.40 1.34 -5.83
CA CYS A 161 11.43 2.43 -6.80
C CYS A 161 10.06 2.63 -7.48
N GLN A 162 9.55 3.87 -7.47
CA GLN A 162 8.32 4.22 -8.17
C GLN A 162 8.42 3.97 -9.67
N ARG A 163 9.56 4.25 -10.30
CA ARG A 163 9.79 3.94 -11.73
C ARG A 163 9.58 2.46 -12.03
N VAL A 164 10.16 1.56 -11.24
CA VAL A 164 10.02 0.10 -11.45
C VAL A 164 8.57 -0.33 -11.24
N ALA A 165 7.83 0.32 -10.34
CA ALA A 165 6.40 0.09 -10.14
C ALA A 165 5.50 0.47 -11.34
N HIS A 166 6.06 1.04 -12.42
CA HIS A 166 5.37 1.23 -13.71
C HIS A 166 5.41 -0.02 -14.60
N ASN A 167 5.84 -1.16 -14.06
CA ASN A 167 5.80 -2.46 -14.73
C ASN A 167 5.37 -3.55 -13.75
N TYR A 168 4.20 -4.14 -13.96
CA TYR A 168 3.63 -5.17 -13.11
C TYR A 168 4.19 -6.58 -13.38
N TYR A 169 5.03 -6.71 -14.41
CA TYR A 169 5.88 -7.86 -14.66
C TYR A 169 7.36 -7.47 -14.54
N PRO A 170 7.83 -7.05 -13.35
CA PRO A 170 9.19 -6.56 -13.19
C PRO A 170 10.21 -7.70 -13.25
N ASP A 171 11.46 -7.37 -13.55
CA ASP A 171 12.59 -8.29 -13.46
C ASP A 171 12.98 -8.58 -12.00
N HIS A 172 12.62 -7.69 -11.07
CA HIS A 172 12.88 -7.84 -9.66
C HIS A 172 11.85 -7.15 -8.75
N LEU A 173 11.79 -7.60 -7.50
CA LEU A 173 11.19 -6.92 -6.36
C LEU A 173 12.20 -6.91 -5.22
N HIS A 174 11.85 -6.32 -4.08
CA HIS A 174 12.67 -6.38 -2.87
C HIS A 174 11.90 -7.05 -1.75
N ARG A 175 12.56 -7.93 -1.00
CA ARG A 175 12.10 -8.43 0.29
C ARG A 175 13.08 -7.94 1.33
N ASN A 176 12.61 -7.06 2.21
CA ASN A 176 13.47 -6.24 3.05
C ASN A 176 14.60 -5.60 2.18
N GLN A 177 15.83 -5.62 2.67
CA GLN A 177 17.01 -5.08 2.00
C GLN A 177 17.58 -6.00 0.90
N GLN A 178 16.86 -7.04 0.50
CA GLN A 178 17.31 -7.99 -0.53
C GLN A 178 16.51 -7.83 -1.81
N LYS A 179 17.21 -7.52 -2.90
CA LYS A 179 16.66 -7.59 -4.26
C LYS A 179 16.46 -9.05 -4.67
N ILE A 180 15.26 -9.39 -5.11
CA ILE A 180 14.85 -10.73 -5.54
C ILE A 180 14.50 -10.66 -7.02
N SER A 181 15.09 -11.55 -7.82
CA SER A 181 14.74 -11.69 -9.23
C SER A 181 13.38 -12.37 -9.39
N ILE A 182 12.53 -11.82 -10.26
CA ILE A 182 11.16 -12.27 -10.50
C ILE A 182 11.05 -12.79 -11.94
N ASN A 183 11.16 -11.92 -12.93
CA ASN A 183 11.13 -12.28 -14.35
C ASN A 183 12.51 -12.03 -15.02
N PRO A 184 13.59 -12.76 -14.64
CA PRO A 184 14.96 -12.48 -15.10
C PRO A 184 15.14 -12.52 -16.62
N ASP A 185 14.34 -13.33 -17.30
CA ASP A 185 14.41 -13.53 -18.75
C ASP A 185 13.37 -12.68 -19.51
N GLY A 186 12.63 -11.80 -18.81
CA GLY A 186 11.58 -10.96 -19.41
C GLY A 186 10.38 -11.74 -19.95
N ASN A 187 10.12 -12.92 -19.40
CA ASN A 187 9.05 -13.85 -19.80
C ASN A 187 7.63 -13.42 -19.33
N GLU A 188 7.52 -12.40 -18.49
CA GLU A 188 6.26 -11.83 -17.98
C GLU A 188 5.30 -12.87 -17.40
N VAL A 189 5.86 -13.81 -16.64
CA VAL A 189 5.11 -14.91 -16.02
C VAL A 189 4.54 -14.48 -14.67
N ASP A 190 5.39 -13.91 -13.82
CA ASP A 190 5.04 -13.58 -12.46
C ASP A 190 4.49 -12.15 -12.39
N TYR A 191 3.18 -12.06 -12.10
CA TYR A 191 2.46 -10.82 -11.91
C TYR A 191 2.65 -10.30 -10.49
N SER A 192 3.33 -9.17 -10.35
CA SER A 192 3.75 -8.65 -9.05
C SER A 192 2.62 -8.35 -8.05
N PRO A 193 1.40 -7.86 -8.43
CA PRO A 193 0.31 -7.75 -7.46
C PRO A 193 -0.09 -9.10 -6.85
N ASP A 194 -0.08 -10.20 -7.62
CA ASP A 194 -0.38 -11.53 -7.09
C ASP A 194 0.69 -12.00 -6.09
N LEU A 195 1.97 -11.73 -6.40
CA LEU A 195 3.06 -12.01 -5.46
C LEU A 195 2.89 -11.22 -4.16
N MET A 196 2.45 -9.95 -4.24
CA MET A 196 2.18 -9.12 -3.07
C MET A 196 1.01 -9.63 -2.24
N VAL A 197 -0.08 -10.09 -2.87
CA VAL A 197 -1.19 -10.75 -2.17
C VAL A 197 -0.68 -12.00 -1.44
N GLY A 198 0.11 -12.84 -2.13
CA GLY A 198 0.73 -14.03 -1.54
C GLY A 198 1.60 -13.72 -0.32
N GLU A 199 2.44 -12.68 -0.41
CA GLU A 199 3.27 -12.25 0.73
C GLU A 199 2.42 -11.71 1.89
N ALA A 200 1.36 -10.94 1.60
CA ALA A 200 0.46 -10.43 2.62
C ALA A 200 -0.26 -11.54 3.38
N LEU A 201 -0.80 -12.54 2.66
CA LEU A 201 -1.42 -13.71 3.27
C LEU A 201 -0.41 -14.50 4.13
N ASN A 202 0.82 -14.69 3.63
CA ASN A 202 1.88 -15.35 4.37
C ASN A 202 2.25 -14.59 5.66
N PHE A 203 2.32 -13.26 5.61
CA PHE A 203 2.52 -12.43 6.81
C PHE A 203 1.39 -12.62 7.82
N LEU A 204 0.12 -12.61 7.37
CA LEU A 204 -1.04 -12.80 8.25
C LEU A 204 -1.04 -14.18 8.91
N ASP A 205 -0.60 -15.21 8.18
CA ASP A 205 -0.49 -16.57 8.72
C ASP A 205 0.61 -16.70 9.79
N ASN A 206 1.73 -15.98 9.63
CA ASN A 206 2.86 -16.04 10.55
C ASN A 206 2.75 -15.09 11.75
N THR A 207 1.86 -14.09 11.70
CA THR A 207 1.68 -13.11 12.78
C THR A 207 0.51 -13.45 13.71
N LYS A 208 -0.07 -14.65 13.60
CA LYS A 208 -1.17 -15.11 14.46
C LYS A 208 -0.78 -15.03 15.94
N GLY A 209 -1.63 -14.39 16.73
CA GLY A 209 -1.45 -14.25 18.18
C GLY A 209 -0.62 -13.05 18.64
N LYS A 210 -0.15 -12.20 17.71
CA LYS A 210 0.48 -10.91 18.01
C LYS A 210 -0.28 -9.78 17.29
N PRO A 211 -0.35 -8.56 17.87
CA PRO A 211 -0.88 -7.42 17.15
C PRO A 211 0.00 -7.08 15.95
N PHE A 212 -0.60 -6.78 14.81
CA PHE A 212 0.12 -6.35 13.61
C PHE A 212 -0.40 -5.05 13.04
N MET A 213 0.50 -4.31 12.38
CA MET A 213 0.16 -3.20 11.51
C MET A 213 0.73 -3.51 10.13
N MET A 214 -0.15 -3.58 9.13
CA MET A 214 0.24 -3.77 7.74
C MET A 214 -0.25 -2.60 6.90
N ILE A 215 0.65 -2.02 6.10
CA ILE A 215 0.28 -1.20 4.95
C ILE A 215 0.40 -2.08 3.70
N TYR A 216 -0.72 -2.38 3.07
CA TYR A 216 -0.79 -3.04 1.78
C TYR A 216 -1.00 -1.96 0.69
N ALA A 217 0.10 -1.49 0.12
CA ALA A 217 0.14 -0.40 -0.85
C ALA A 217 0.25 -0.90 -2.29
N THR A 218 -0.83 -1.51 -2.79
CA THR A 218 -0.89 -2.02 -4.16
C THR A 218 -0.64 -0.92 -5.19
N PRO A 219 0.17 -1.18 -6.25
CA PRO A 219 0.36 -0.22 -7.33
C PRO A 219 -0.87 -0.13 -8.26
N VAL A 220 -1.86 -1.00 -8.08
CA VAL A 220 -3.08 -1.06 -8.91
C VAL A 220 -4.02 0.10 -8.56
N PRO A 221 -4.69 0.76 -9.54
CA PRO A 221 -4.66 0.53 -11.00
C PRO A 221 -3.78 1.48 -11.83
N HIS A 222 -2.63 1.94 -11.31
CA HIS A 222 -1.71 2.84 -12.03
C HIS A 222 -1.39 2.41 -13.48
N LEU A 223 -1.13 3.39 -14.36
CA LEU A 223 -1.27 3.33 -15.83
C LEU A 223 -0.32 2.41 -16.65
N ALA A 224 0.34 1.41 -16.06
CA ALA A 224 1.01 0.38 -16.86
C ALA A 224 0.02 -0.43 -17.73
N LEU A 225 -1.26 -0.47 -17.33
CA LEU A 225 -2.35 -1.22 -17.97
C LEU A 225 -1.96 -2.67 -18.26
N GLN A 226 -1.42 -3.33 -17.24
CA GLN A 226 -0.99 -4.73 -17.27
C GLN A 226 -1.84 -5.54 -16.31
N VAL A 227 -2.46 -6.60 -16.82
CA VAL A 227 -3.26 -7.54 -16.05
C VAL A 227 -3.17 -8.92 -16.70
N PRO A 228 -3.19 -10.01 -15.93
CA PRO A 228 -3.26 -11.35 -16.50
C PRO A 228 -4.45 -11.54 -17.45
N GLN A 229 -4.26 -12.36 -18.49
CA GLN A 229 -5.22 -12.53 -19.58
C GLN A 229 -6.59 -13.01 -19.09
N ASP A 230 -6.61 -13.89 -18.08
CA ASP A 230 -7.83 -14.42 -17.48
C ASP A 230 -8.78 -13.31 -16.96
N SER A 231 -8.20 -12.21 -16.49
CA SER A 231 -8.89 -11.07 -15.90
C SER A 231 -9.26 -10.06 -16.98
N LEU A 232 -8.39 -9.88 -17.99
CA LEU A 232 -8.69 -9.06 -19.16
C LEU A 232 -9.91 -9.61 -19.93
N ASP A 233 -9.97 -10.94 -20.09
CA ASP A 233 -11.05 -11.64 -20.81
C ASP A 233 -12.44 -11.36 -20.21
N GLU A 234 -12.54 -11.00 -18.92
CA GLU A 234 -13.81 -10.61 -18.30
C GLU A 234 -14.41 -9.31 -18.86
N TYR A 235 -13.58 -8.46 -19.47
CA TYR A 235 -13.94 -7.11 -19.90
C TYR A 235 -13.73 -6.85 -21.39
N ILE A 236 -13.17 -7.79 -22.15
CA ILE A 236 -13.04 -7.64 -23.61
C ILE A 236 -14.42 -7.38 -24.24
N GLY A 237 -14.54 -6.26 -24.94
CA GLY A 237 -15.79 -5.83 -25.58
C GLY A 237 -16.82 -5.19 -24.64
N ALA A 238 -16.51 -5.00 -23.36
CA ALA A 238 -17.40 -4.34 -22.40
C ALA A 238 -17.42 -2.81 -22.55
N PHE A 239 -16.42 -2.23 -23.22
CA PHE A 239 -16.25 -0.79 -23.39
C PHE A 239 -15.96 -0.44 -24.86
N ASP A 240 -16.34 0.78 -25.25
CA ASP A 240 -15.82 1.39 -26.48
C ASP A 240 -14.34 1.71 -26.28
N GLU A 241 -13.46 1.04 -27.03
CA GLU A 241 -12.00 1.18 -26.86
C GLU A 241 -11.39 2.19 -27.83
N THR A 242 -10.44 2.96 -27.32
CA THR A 242 -9.46 3.69 -28.14
C THR A 242 -8.10 3.09 -27.80
N PRO A 243 -7.48 2.32 -28.71
CA PRO A 243 -6.17 1.74 -28.46
C PRO A 243 -5.15 2.82 -28.07
N TYR A 244 -4.36 2.53 -27.05
CA TYR A 244 -3.24 3.37 -26.66
C TYR A 244 -1.99 2.88 -27.37
N ASP A 245 -1.28 3.79 -28.04
CA ASP A 245 -0.14 3.50 -28.92
C ASP A 245 1.21 3.54 -28.21
N GLY A 246 1.24 3.90 -26.92
CA GLY A 246 2.47 4.04 -26.15
C GLY A 246 3.12 5.42 -26.20
N SER A 247 2.45 6.44 -26.74
CA SER A 247 3.05 7.77 -26.98
C SER A 247 3.51 8.53 -25.72
N SER A 248 3.11 8.11 -24.52
CA SER A 248 3.30 8.85 -23.27
C SER A 248 4.06 8.05 -22.20
N GLY A 249 5.02 7.21 -22.61
CA GLY A 249 5.96 6.55 -21.70
C GLY A 249 5.47 5.22 -21.10
N TYR A 250 4.28 4.79 -21.49
CA TYR A 250 3.70 3.49 -21.13
C TYR A 250 3.66 2.55 -22.33
N ARG A 251 3.50 1.25 -22.08
CA ARG A 251 3.37 0.27 -23.14
C ARG A 251 2.04 0.44 -23.89
N PRO A 252 2.00 0.20 -25.21
CA PRO A 252 0.76 0.21 -25.96
C PRO A 252 -0.20 -0.84 -25.43
N HIS A 253 -1.50 -0.54 -25.45
CA HIS A 253 -2.54 -1.48 -25.05
C HIS A 253 -3.74 -1.36 -26.00
N HIS A 254 -4.22 -2.49 -26.50
CA HIS A 254 -5.28 -2.54 -27.52
C HIS A 254 -6.69 -2.30 -26.95
N ALA A 255 -6.91 -2.66 -25.68
CA ALA A 255 -8.18 -2.49 -24.97
C ALA A 255 -7.96 -1.82 -23.58
N PRO A 256 -7.50 -0.56 -23.54
CA PRO A 256 -7.04 0.07 -22.28
C PRO A 256 -8.15 0.23 -21.22
N ARG A 257 -9.41 0.45 -21.60
CA ARG A 257 -10.51 0.57 -20.62
C ARG A 257 -10.85 -0.77 -19.99
N ALA A 258 -10.89 -1.83 -20.79
CA ALA A 258 -11.06 -3.20 -20.32
C ALA A 258 -9.92 -3.60 -19.37
N ALA A 259 -8.67 -3.30 -19.70
CA ALA A 259 -7.53 -3.56 -18.83
C ALA A 259 -7.64 -2.82 -17.48
N TYR A 260 -7.98 -1.53 -17.50
CA TYR A 260 -8.16 -0.75 -16.26
C TYR A 260 -9.26 -1.35 -15.36
N ALA A 261 -10.42 -1.69 -15.93
CA ALA A 261 -11.51 -2.34 -15.20
C ALA A 261 -11.12 -3.73 -14.66
N ALA A 262 -10.39 -4.51 -15.46
CA ALA A 262 -9.90 -5.83 -15.08
C ALA A 262 -8.90 -5.75 -13.92
N MET A 263 -7.98 -4.78 -13.94
CA MET A 263 -7.02 -4.55 -12.85
C MET A 263 -7.74 -4.28 -11.52
N ILE A 264 -8.72 -3.39 -11.52
CA ILE A 264 -9.51 -3.07 -10.31
C ILE A 264 -10.32 -4.29 -9.84
N THR A 265 -10.94 -5.00 -10.76
CA THR A 265 -11.73 -6.20 -10.44
C THR A 265 -10.88 -7.32 -9.84
N ARG A 266 -9.68 -7.53 -10.37
CA ARG A 266 -8.71 -8.49 -9.84
C ARG A 266 -8.25 -8.07 -8.44
N MET A 267 -7.91 -6.80 -8.24
CA MET A 267 -7.53 -6.25 -6.93
C MET A 267 -8.65 -6.36 -5.89
N ASP A 268 -9.93 -6.23 -6.30
CA ASP A 268 -11.05 -6.46 -5.39
C ASP A 268 -11.20 -7.94 -5.01
N ARG A 269 -10.90 -8.85 -5.93
CA ARG A 269 -11.10 -10.30 -5.78
C ARG A 269 -10.02 -10.97 -4.92
N ASP A 270 -8.76 -10.64 -5.18
CA ASP A 270 -7.56 -11.34 -4.68
C ASP A 270 -7.07 -10.72 -3.34
#